data_AF-A0A9W7GNF5-F1
#
_entry.id   AF-A0A9W7GNF5-F1
#
_cell.length_a   1.000
_cell.length_b   1.000
_cell.length_c   1.000
_cell.angle_alpha   90.00
_cell.angle_beta   90.00
_cell.angle_gamma   90.00
#
_symmetry.space_group_name_H-M   'P 1'
#
loop_
_entity.id
_entity.type
_entity.pdbx_description
1 polymer ?
#
loop_
_entity_poly.entity_id
_entity_poly.type
_entity_poly.pdbx_seq_one_letter_code
_entity_poly.pdbx_strand_id
1 'polypeptide(L)'
;MFSSPTSSSISLLPLLLLFLPFTSSFLSPSFLPRLSTLPLRASVFPTSFPPSGMEFSLEENEDAESMTTVMYVHPDLSVTFGDTTGPPPVKYEGELKVEEDTGSFQLSIERMFQSGIHKPPSSVNQVSGETEATETMGEFTFSVKRAYSGTFSIIGSGVVGGEGVIKCGDDMDVGYFSVVQAIEGNELPGVSTRG
;
A
#
# COMPACT_ATOMS: atom_id res chain seq x y z
N MET A 1 58.73 -9.19 -5.98
CA MET A 1 59.14 -7.95 -6.64
C MET A 1 58.27 -7.78 -7.87
N PHE A 2 57.35 -6.83 -7.87
CA PHE A 2 56.91 -6.08 -9.06
C PHE A 2 56.12 -4.85 -8.59
N SER A 3 56.31 -3.78 -9.35
CA SER A 3 56.23 -2.38 -8.96
C SER A 3 54.82 -1.79 -8.93
N SER A 4 54.67 -0.72 -8.16
CA SER A 4 53.62 0.28 -8.25
C SER A 4 53.73 1.16 -9.51
N PRO A 5 52.62 1.78 -9.92
CA PRO A 5 52.60 3.22 -10.26
C PRO A 5 51.35 3.92 -9.66
N THR A 6 51.51 4.94 -8.81
CA THR A 6 51.44 6.40 -9.08
C THR A 6 50.11 6.98 -9.55
N SER A 7 49.48 7.72 -8.63
CA SER A 7 48.93 9.11 -8.72
C SER A 7 48.26 9.60 -10.01
N SER A 8 47.07 10.19 -9.89
CA SER A 8 46.80 11.54 -10.40
C SER A 8 45.54 12.15 -9.77
N SER A 9 45.74 13.32 -9.16
CA SER A 9 44.77 14.25 -8.62
C SER A 9 44.13 15.10 -9.74
N ILE A 10 42.84 15.40 -9.65
CA ILE A 10 42.25 16.53 -10.40
C ILE A 10 41.35 17.31 -9.44
N SER A 11 41.81 18.51 -9.09
CA SER A 11 40.99 19.58 -8.51
C SER A 11 40.32 20.35 -9.65
N LEU A 12 39.08 20.80 -9.46
CA LEU A 12 38.58 22.05 -10.06
C LEU A 12 37.44 22.58 -9.18
N LEU A 13 37.70 23.75 -8.60
CA LEU A 13 36.83 24.57 -7.75
C LEU A 13 35.76 25.33 -8.58
N PRO A 14 34.78 25.99 -7.93
CA PRO A 14 33.47 26.30 -8.52
C PRO A 14 33.43 27.65 -9.24
N LEU A 15 32.55 27.77 -10.24
CA LEU A 15 32.29 29.04 -10.91
C LEU A 15 31.05 29.72 -10.31
N LEU A 16 31.34 30.68 -9.44
CA LEU A 16 30.42 31.70 -8.93
C LEU A 16 30.18 32.74 -10.03
N LEU A 17 28.93 33.02 -10.41
CA LEU A 17 28.58 34.16 -11.25
C LEU A 17 27.60 35.05 -10.50
N LEU A 18 28.06 36.26 -10.21
CA LEU A 18 27.35 37.31 -9.51
C LEU A 18 27.54 38.60 -10.32
N PHE A 19 26.46 39.18 -10.84
CA PHE A 19 26.43 40.57 -11.32
C PHE A 19 25.10 41.22 -10.93
N LEU A 20 25.23 42.43 -10.38
CA LEU A 20 24.25 43.23 -9.65
C LEU A 20 23.44 44.17 -10.60
N PRO A 21 22.78 45.26 -10.13
CA PRO A 21 21.39 45.54 -10.46
C PRO A 21 21.24 46.64 -11.52
N PHE A 22 20.13 46.65 -12.25
CA PHE A 22 19.77 47.81 -13.07
C PHE A 22 18.49 48.44 -12.52
N THR A 23 18.64 49.63 -11.95
CA THR A 23 17.53 50.50 -11.56
C THR A 23 16.95 51.16 -12.79
N SER A 24 15.63 51.21 -12.88
CA SER A 24 14.92 52.35 -13.47
C SER A 24 13.46 52.31 -13.04
N SER A 25 13.09 53.31 -12.23
CA SER A 25 11.71 53.64 -11.95
C SER A 25 11.11 54.36 -13.15
N PHE A 26 9.93 53.94 -13.62
CA PHE A 26 9.06 54.78 -14.43
C PHE A 26 7.59 54.56 -14.02
N LEU A 27 6.88 55.67 -13.86
CA LEU A 27 5.50 55.78 -13.38
C LEU A 27 4.48 55.28 -14.42
N SER A 28 3.46 54.56 -13.92
CA SER A 28 1.99 54.56 -14.22
C SER A 28 1.47 54.70 -15.67
N PRO A 29 0.35 54.04 -16.06
CA PRO A 29 -0.92 54.11 -15.32
C PRO A 29 -1.77 52.82 -15.25
N SER A 30 -2.57 52.74 -14.18
CA SER A 30 -3.94 52.21 -14.13
C SER A 30 -4.29 51.02 -15.04
N PHE A 31 -4.02 49.81 -14.58
CA PHE A 31 -4.74 48.63 -15.04
C PHE A 31 -5.14 47.78 -13.84
N LEU A 32 -6.42 47.84 -13.49
CA LEU A 32 -7.05 46.91 -12.56
C LEU A 32 -6.95 45.51 -13.16
N PRO A 33 -6.34 44.51 -12.52
CA PRO A 33 -6.59 43.14 -12.89
C PRO A 33 -8.02 42.82 -12.47
N ARG A 34 -8.88 42.71 -13.47
CA ARG A 34 -10.20 42.09 -13.38
C ARG A 34 -10.00 40.74 -12.69
N LEU A 35 -10.48 40.62 -11.46
CA LEU A 35 -10.54 39.37 -10.72
C LEU A 35 -11.40 38.42 -11.57
N SER A 36 -10.78 37.56 -12.37
CA SER A 36 -11.46 36.41 -12.94
C SER A 36 -11.65 35.45 -11.77
N THR A 37 -12.76 35.61 -11.07
CA THR A 37 -13.31 34.60 -10.17
C THR A 37 -13.62 33.39 -11.05
N LEU A 38 -12.60 32.58 -11.32
CA LEU A 38 -12.82 31.20 -11.72
C LEU A 38 -13.70 30.61 -10.62
N PRO A 39 -14.83 29.96 -10.93
CA PRO A 39 -15.51 29.19 -9.91
C PRO A 39 -14.48 28.17 -9.45
N LEU A 40 -14.05 28.31 -8.19
CA LEU A 40 -13.48 27.22 -7.42
C LEU A 40 -14.46 26.07 -7.61
N ARG A 41 -14.09 25.14 -8.50
CA ARG A 41 -14.72 23.83 -8.58
C ARG A 41 -14.45 23.25 -7.21
N ALA A 42 -15.41 23.41 -6.30
CA ALA A 42 -15.41 22.72 -5.04
C ALA A 42 -15.09 21.28 -5.37
N SER A 43 -13.94 20.80 -4.89
CA SER A 43 -13.69 19.38 -4.81
C SER A 43 -14.78 18.87 -3.88
N VAL A 44 -15.89 18.45 -4.47
CA VAL A 44 -16.96 17.77 -3.73
C VAL A 44 -16.36 16.40 -3.45
N PHE A 45 -15.52 16.33 -2.41
CA PHE A 45 -15.23 15.07 -1.77
C PHE A 45 -16.59 14.51 -1.34
N PRO A 46 -16.93 13.29 -1.77
CA PRO A 46 -18.24 12.76 -1.48
C PRO A 46 -18.40 12.59 0.02
N THR A 47 -19.58 12.96 0.52
CA THR A 47 -19.98 12.83 1.94
C THR A 47 -20.15 11.38 2.40
N SER A 48 -19.83 10.40 1.55
CA SER A 48 -19.90 8.95 1.82
C SER A 48 -18.51 8.31 1.95
N PHE A 49 -17.49 9.12 2.21
CA PHE A 49 -16.17 8.67 2.60
C PHE A 49 -16.10 8.66 4.13
N PRO A 50 -15.57 7.61 4.78
CA PRO A 50 -14.82 6.48 4.22
C PRO A 50 -15.69 5.36 3.60
N PRO A 51 -15.09 4.45 2.80
CA PRO A 51 -15.77 3.31 2.18
C PRO A 51 -16.20 2.27 3.22
N SER A 52 -17.26 2.57 3.97
CA SER A 52 -17.79 1.71 5.00
C SER A 52 -18.85 0.76 4.45
N GLY A 53 -18.90 -0.46 4.98
CA GLY A 53 -19.83 -1.51 4.58
C GLY A 53 -19.60 -2.03 3.17
N MET A 54 -18.36 -1.94 2.67
CA MET A 54 -17.98 -2.34 1.32
C MET A 54 -17.03 -3.53 1.32
N GLU A 55 -17.20 -4.37 0.31
CA GLU A 55 -16.28 -5.46 -0.01
C GLU A 55 -15.27 -5.01 -1.08
N PHE A 56 -14.04 -5.43 -0.89
CA PHE A 56 -12.91 -5.09 -1.72
C PHE A 56 -12.07 -6.34 -2.02
N SER A 57 -11.55 -6.42 -3.24
CA SER A 57 -10.50 -7.35 -3.61
C SER A 57 -9.15 -6.65 -3.47
N LEU A 58 -8.35 -7.04 -2.49
CA LEU A 58 -6.98 -6.58 -2.28
C LEU A 58 -6.02 -7.49 -3.05
N GLU A 59 -5.37 -6.97 -4.08
CA GLU A 59 -4.32 -7.64 -4.84
C GLU A 59 -2.96 -7.13 -4.37
N GLU A 60 -2.12 -8.03 -3.87
CA GLU A 60 -0.79 -7.74 -3.36
C GLU A 60 0.23 -8.37 -4.29
N ASN A 61 1.21 -7.59 -4.71
CA ASN A 61 2.32 -8.04 -5.54
C ASN A 61 3.62 -7.75 -4.79
N GLU A 62 4.10 -8.75 -4.07
CA GLU A 62 5.32 -8.73 -3.26
C GLU A 62 6.36 -9.63 -3.93
N ASP A 63 7.56 -9.10 -4.19
CA ASP A 63 8.63 -9.80 -4.88
C ASP A 63 8.21 -10.40 -6.25
N ALA A 64 8.10 -11.73 -6.34
CA ALA A 64 7.74 -12.49 -7.53
C ALA A 64 6.41 -13.23 -7.36
N GLU A 65 5.68 -12.96 -6.28
CA GLU A 65 4.44 -13.63 -5.93
C GLU A 65 3.28 -12.62 -5.90
N SER A 66 2.11 -13.07 -6.35
CA SER A 66 0.87 -12.29 -6.28
C SER A 66 -0.15 -13.04 -5.46
N MET A 67 -0.83 -12.31 -4.57
CA MET A 67 -1.93 -12.85 -3.78
C MET A 67 -3.13 -11.91 -3.84
N THR A 68 -4.31 -12.50 -3.82
CA THR A 68 -5.57 -11.75 -3.71
C THR A 68 -6.24 -12.13 -2.42
N THR A 69 -6.74 -11.13 -1.70
CA THR A 69 -7.48 -11.31 -0.45
C THR A 69 -8.78 -10.51 -0.48
N VAL A 70 -9.88 -11.14 -0.11
CA VAL A 70 -11.16 -10.45 0.07
C VAL A 70 -11.12 -9.66 1.38
N MET A 71 -11.46 -8.37 1.32
CA MET A 71 -11.40 -7.43 2.43
C MET A 71 -12.76 -6.78 2.62
N TYR A 72 -13.24 -6.76 3.87
CA TYR A 72 -14.49 -6.11 4.25
C TYR A 72 -14.19 -4.94 5.18
N VAL A 73 -14.59 -3.74 4.77
CA VAL A 73 -14.39 -2.53 5.57
C VAL A 73 -15.68 -2.21 6.32
N HIS A 74 -15.62 -2.19 7.64
CA HIS A 74 -16.78 -1.93 8.49
C HIS A 74 -17.01 -0.41 8.69
N PRO A 75 -18.21 0.01 9.16
CA PRO A 75 -18.52 1.41 9.45
C PRO A 75 -17.63 2.09 10.48
N ASP A 76 -17.00 1.32 11.37
CA ASP A 76 -16.06 1.82 12.37
C ASP A 76 -14.60 1.86 11.86
N LEU A 77 -14.39 1.62 10.55
CA LEU A 77 -13.08 1.52 9.89
C LEU A 77 -12.22 0.33 10.32
N SER A 78 -12.78 -0.60 11.10
CA SER A 78 -12.17 -1.91 11.27
C SER A 78 -12.26 -2.71 9.97
N VAL A 79 -11.28 -3.60 9.77
CA VAL A 79 -11.20 -4.42 8.56
C VAL A 79 -11.21 -5.89 8.94
N THR A 80 -12.12 -6.64 8.33
CA THR A 80 -12.10 -8.11 8.36
C THR A 80 -11.76 -8.66 6.99
N PHE A 81 -11.37 -9.93 6.96
CA PHE A 81 -10.81 -10.56 5.77
C PHE A 81 -11.52 -11.88 5.50
N GLY A 82 -11.77 -12.13 4.22
CA GLY A 82 -12.34 -13.38 3.72
C GLY A 82 -11.26 -14.28 3.14
N ASP A 83 -11.59 -14.92 2.02
CA ASP A 83 -10.71 -15.86 1.34
C ASP A 83 -9.47 -15.17 0.78
N THR A 84 -8.36 -15.91 0.77
CA THR A 84 -7.09 -15.51 0.17
C THR A 84 -6.56 -16.60 -0.75
N THR A 85 -5.89 -16.20 -1.84
CA THR A 85 -5.19 -17.13 -2.73
C THR A 85 -3.80 -17.51 -2.22
N GLY A 86 -3.30 -16.81 -1.19
CA GLY A 86 -2.04 -17.09 -0.52
C GLY A 86 -2.15 -18.16 0.58
N PRO A 87 -1.10 -18.34 1.39
CA PRO A 87 -1.15 -19.19 2.57
C PRO A 87 -2.31 -18.76 3.49
N PRO A 88 -3.14 -19.70 3.99
CA PRO A 88 -4.26 -19.35 4.86
C PRO A 88 -3.74 -18.97 6.26
N PRO A 89 -4.02 -17.75 6.74
CA PRO A 89 -3.68 -17.36 8.10
C PRO A 89 -4.65 -17.97 9.12
N VAL A 90 -4.17 -18.23 10.34
CA VAL A 90 -5.00 -18.68 11.48
C VAL A 90 -5.70 -17.53 12.18
N LYS A 91 -5.20 -16.30 12.02
CA LYS A 91 -5.80 -15.08 12.56
C LYS A 91 -5.48 -13.90 11.64
N TYR A 92 -6.43 -12.98 11.52
CA TYR A 92 -6.34 -11.82 10.65
C TYR A 92 -6.96 -10.60 11.34
N GLU A 93 -6.21 -9.50 11.42
CA GLU A 93 -6.70 -8.21 11.94
C GLU A 93 -6.20 -7.07 11.06
N GLY A 94 -7.00 -6.01 10.92
CA GLY A 94 -6.57 -4.83 10.19
C GLY A 94 -7.32 -3.56 10.58
N GLU A 95 -6.67 -2.43 10.31
CA GLU A 95 -7.18 -1.08 10.58
C GLU A 95 -6.96 -0.21 9.35
N LEU A 96 -8.00 0.51 8.93
CA LEU A 96 -7.93 1.47 7.84
C LEU A 96 -8.01 2.90 8.39
N LYS A 97 -7.04 3.73 8.02
CA LYS A 97 -7.03 5.18 8.29
C LYS A 97 -7.09 5.91 6.98
N VAL A 98 -7.90 6.97 6.93
CA VAL A 98 -8.14 7.69 5.70
C VAL A 98 -8.13 9.19 5.93
N GLU A 99 -7.45 9.91 5.06
CA GLU A 99 -7.40 11.36 5.06
C GLU A 99 -8.39 11.89 4.02
N GLU A 100 -9.49 12.49 4.51
CA GLU A 100 -10.62 12.92 3.68
C GLU A 100 -10.24 14.00 2.65
N ASP A 101 -9.32 14.90 3.02
CA ASP A 101 -8.92 16.04 2.19
C ASP A 101 -8.07 15.64 0.97
N THR A 102 -7.37 14.51 1.06
CA THR A 102 -6.42 14.06 0.03
C THR A 102 -6.86 12.77 -0.65
N GLY A 103 -7.77 12.00 -0.04
CA GLY A 103 -8.10 10.66 -0.47
C GLY A 103 -6.97 9.65 -0.21
N SER A 104 -5.94 10.03 0.54
CA SER A 104 -4.85 9.15 0.95
C SER A 104 -5.32 8.22 2.05
N PHE A 105 -4.83 6.99 2.06
CA PHE A 105 -5.13 6.04 3.12
C PHE A 105 -3.89 5.28 3.59
N GLN A 106 -4.00 4.79 4.82
CA GLN A 106 -3.09 3.83 5.41
C GLN A 106 -3.89 2.63 5.90
N LEU A 107 -3.58 1.46 5.37
CA LEU A 107 -4.13 0.20 5.85
C LEU A 107 -3.01 -0.55 6.59
N SER A 108 -3.29 -1.06 7.78
CA SER A 108 -2.37 -1.92 8.53
C SER A 108 -2.99 -3.30 8.66
N ILE A 109 -2.23 -4.33 8.32
CA ILE A 109 -2.67 -5.72 8.39
C ILE A 109 -1.69 -6.52 9.24
N GLU A 110 -2.22 -7.30 10.17
CA GLU A 110 -1.51 -8.34 10.90
C GLU A 110 -2.11 -9.72 10.58
N ARG A 111 -1.30 -10.59 9.99
CA ARG A 111 -1.65 -12.00 9.69
C ARG A 111 -0.84 -12.92 10.58
N MET A 112 -1.49 -13.87 11.24
CA MET A 112 -0.82 -14.94 11.97
C MET A 112 -0.89 -16.22 11.15
N PHE A 113 0.25 -16.90 11.02
CA PHE A 113 0.37 -18.18 10.34
C PHE A 113 0.85 -19.25 11.31
N GLN A 114 0.48 -20.49 11.01
CA GLN A 114 0.92 -21.69 11.73
C GLN A 114 1.63 -22.60 10.73
N SER A 115 2.79 -23.12 11.14
CA SER A 115 3.60 -24.03 10.32
C SER A 115 4.31 -25.04 11.21
N GLY A 116 5.07 -25.95 10.59
CA GLY A 116 5.72 -27.07 11.26
C GLY A 116 4.84 -28.31 11.33
N ILE A 117 5.44 -29.41 11.79
CA ILE A 117 4.77 -30.71 11.83
C ILE A 117 4.21 -30.91 13.24
N HIS A 118 2.88 -31.01 13.34
CA HIS A 118 2.24 -31.52 14.54
C HIS A 118 2.55 -33.01 14.68
N LYS A 119 3.62 -33.32 15.40
CA LYS A 119 3.94 -34.71 15.73
C LYS A 119 3.13 -35.07 16.98
N PRO A 120 2.08 -35.92 16.87
CA PRO A 120 1.41 -36.39 18.08
C PRO A 120 2.47 -37.06 18.98
N PRO A 121 2.40 -36.88 20.31
CA PRO A 121 3.29 -37.56 21.23
C PRO A 121 2.95 -39.05 21.16
N SER A 122 3.61 -39.81 20.30
CA SER A 122 3.37 -41.25 20.20
C SER A 122 4.65 -42.00 19.87
N SER A 123 4.95 -42.91 20.81
CA SER A 123 5.93 -43.98 20.77
C SER A 123 7.39 -43.57 20.57
N VAL A 124 8.07 -43.48 21.71
CA VAL A 124 9.46 -43.89 21.86
C VAL A 124 9.62 -45.27 21.21
N ASN A 125 9.97 -45.33 19.93
CA ASN A 125 10.62 -46.52 19.38
C ASN A 125 12.11 -46.30 19.56
N GLN A 126 12.62 -46.81 20.69
CA GLN A 126 14.04 -47.10 20.83
C GLN A 126 14.39 -48.16 19.78
N VAL A 127 14.90 -47.73 18.63
CA VAL A 127 15.69 -48.59 17.76
C VAL A 127 17.05 -47.94 17.66
N SER A 128 17.99 -48.55 18.37
CA SER A 128 19.43 -48.32 18.31
C SER A 128 19.93 -48.50 16.89
N GLY A 129 20.49 -47.45 16.31
CA GLY A 129 21.19 -47.48 15.04
C GLY A 129 21.15 -46.10 14.39
N GLU A 130 22.25 -45.37 14.55
CA GLU A 130 22.64 -44.17 13.82
C GLU A 130 21.63 -43.71 12.76
N THR A 131 20.70 -42.86 13.17
CA THR A 131 19.84 -42.12 12.24
C THR A 131 20.23 -40.67 12.45
N GLU A 132 20.82 -40.05 11.42
CA GLU A 132 21.05 -38.61 11.39
C GLU A 132 19.75 -37.93 11.81
N ALA A 133 19.79 -37.24 12.95
CA ALA A 133 18.63 -36.52 13.45
C ALA A 133 18.37 -35.37 12.47
N THR A 134 17.54 -35.62 11.44
CA THR A 134 16.88 -34.55 10.72
C THR A 134 16.04 -33.82 11.76
N GLU A 135 16.56 -32.70 12.27
CA GLU A 135 15.87 -31.82 13.21
C GLU A 135 14.54 -31.43 12.57
N THR A 136 13.50 -32.18 12.93
CA THR A 136 12.16 -31.93 12.45
C THR A 136 11.73 -30.65 13.15
N MET A 137 11.58 -29.54 12.40
CA MET A 137 11.06 -28.31 12.98
C MET A 137 9.69 -28.60 13.61
N GLY A 138 9.59 -28.35 14.91
CA GLY A 138 8.34 -28.48 15.65
C GLY A 138 7.28 -27.51 15.15
N GLU A 139 6.07 -27.62 15.68
CA GLU A 139 4.99 -26.68 15.38
C GLU A 139 5.34 -25.27 15.89
N PHE A 140 5.14 -24.25 15.05
CA PHE A 140 5.38 -22.87 15.41
C PHE A 140 4.37 -21.92 14.77
N THR A 141 4.16 -20.78 15.40
CA THR A 141 3.32 -19.69 14.90
C THR A 141 4.17 -18.44 14.70
N PHE A 142 3.87 -17.68 13.66
CA PHE A 142 4.53 -16.39 13.40
C PHE A 142 3.52 -15.36 12.88
N SER A 143 3.78 -14.09 13.16
CA SER A 143 2.96 -12.98 12.69
C SER A 143 3.71 -12.18 11.62
N VAL A 144 2.99 -11.81 10.57
CA VAL A 144 3.45 -10.91 9.51
C VAL A 144 2.63 -9.62 9.60
N LYS A 145 3.34 -8.49 9.73
CA LYS A 145 2.75 -7.15 9.75
C LYS A 145 3.09 -6.42 8.46
N ARG A 146 2.08 -5.90 7.78
CA ARG A 146 2.22 -5.10 6.56
C ARG A 146 1.49 -3.78 6.71
N ALA A 147 2.13 -2.71 6.26
CA ALA A 147 1.52 -1.40 6.14
C ALA A 147 1.35 -1.09 4.66
N TYR A 148 0.17 -0.60 4.28
CA TYR A 148 -0.19 -0.25 2.92
C TYR A 148 -0.45 1.24 2.90
N SER A 149 0.15 1.96 1.96
CA SER A 149 -0.04 3.39 1.80
C SER A 149 -0.38 3.67 0.34
N GLY A 150 -1.48 4.37 0.11
CA GLY A 150 -1.99 4.60 -1.23
C GLY A 150 -3.04 5.69 -1.28
N THR A 151 -3.67 5.81 -2.44
CA THR A 151 -4.76 6.76 -2.67
C THR A 151 -5.97 6.03 -3.24
N PHE A 152 -7.16 6.41 -2.79
CA PHE A 152 -8.40 5.89 -3.36
C PHE A 152 -8.75 6.64 -4.65
N SER A 153 -9.17 5.88 -5.66
CA SER A 153 -9.81 6.39 -6.86
C SER A 153 -11.32 6.48 -6.65
N ILE A 154 -11.82 7.71 -6.69
CA ILE A 154 -13.24 8.04 -6.45
C ILE A 154 -13.89 8.40 -7.79
N ILE A 155 -15.01 7.74 -8.13
CA ILE A 155 -15.82 8.07 -9.31
C ILE A 155 -17.22 8.47 -8.83
N GLY A 156 -17.59 9.72 -9.05
CA GLY A 156 -18.86 10.27 -8.55
C GLY A 156 -18.88 10.32 -7.03
N SER A 157 -19.79 9.57 -6.41
CA SER A 157 -19.90 9.45 -4.95
C SER A 157 -19.33 8.16 -4.37
N GLY A 158 -18.79 7.26 -5.20
CA GLY A 158 -18.30 5.96 -4.78
C GLY A 158 -16.78 5.83 -4.86
N VAL A 159 -16.20 5.08 -3.92
CA VAL A 159 -14.82 4.58 -4.00
C VAL A 159 -14.82 3.36 -4.92
N VAL A 160 -14.11 3.43 -6.04
CA VAL A 160 -14.08 2.33 -7.03
C VAL A 160 -12.87 1.41 -6.82
N GLY A 161 -11.81 1.95 -6.23
CA GLY A 161 -10.60 1.20 -5.93
C GLY A 161 -9.50 2.11 -5.39
N GLY A 162 -8.29 1.59 -5.29
CA GLY A 162 -7.10 2.32 -4.88
C GLY A 162 -5.84 1.56 -5.25
N GLU A 163 -4.72 2.26 -5.26
CA GLU A 163 -3.41 1.66 -5.52
C GLU A 163 -2.36 2.28 -4.62
N GLY A 164 -1.26 1.57 -4.40
CA GLY A 164 -0.19 2.07 -3.57
C GLY A 164 0.96 1.10 -3.35
N VAL A 165 1.70 1.35 -2.29
CA VAL A 165 2.90 0.60 -1.90
C VAL A 165 2.67 -0.19 -0.62
N ILE A 166 3.28 -1.37 -0.57
CA ILE A 166 3.37 -2.21 0.62
C ILE A 166 4.70 -1.90 1.30
N LYS A 167 4.64 -1.57 2.58
CA LYS A 167 5.79 -1.24 3.44
C LYS A 167 6.02 -2.31 4.49
N CYS A 168 7.29 -2.58 4.76
CA CYS A 168 7.76 -3.40 5.86
C CYS A 168 8.76 -2.61 6.73
N GLY A 169 8.39 -2.30 7.98
CA GLY A 169 9.20 -1.48 8.87
C GLY A 169 9.22 0.00 8.50
N ASP A 170 10.27 0.71 8.92
CA ASP A 170 10.41 2.18 8.85
C ASP A 170 10.79 2.67 7.43
N ASP A 171 10.04 2.29 6.39
CA ASP A 171 10.15 2.77 4.98
C ASP A 171 10.87 1.86 3.96
N MET A 172 10.88 0.55 4.16
CA MET A 172 11.21 -0.36 3.04
C MET A 172 9.94 -0.70 2.26
N ASP A 173 9.89 -0.21 1.02
CA ASP A 173 8.89 -0.64 0.04
C ASP A 173 9.22 -2.07 -0.40
N VAL A 174 8.30 -3.00 -0.14
CA VAL A 174 8.46 -4.43 -0.44
C VAL A 174 7.58 -4.90 -1.60
N GLY A 175 6.64 -4.05 -2.02
CA GLY A 175 5.74 -4.40 -3.11
C GLY A 175 4.73 -3.31 -3.42
N TYR A 176 3.82 -3.66 -4.32
CA TYR A 176 2.71 -2.82 -4.72
C TYR A 176 1.41 -3.54 -4.43
N PHE A 177 0.34 -2.76 -4.30
CA PHE A 177 -0.98 -3.34 -4.16
C PHE A 177 -2.00 -2.54 -4.96
N SER A 178 -3.07 -3.23 -5.34
CA SER A 178 -4.28 -2.61 -5.83
C SER A 178 -5.47 -3.10 -5.03
N VAL A 179 -6.47 -2.25 -4.86
CA VAL A 179 -7.73 -2.56 -4.23
C VAL A 179 -8.82 -2.22 -5.23
N VAL A 180 -9.72 -3.15 -5.49
CA VAL A 180 -10.87 -2.92 -6.37
C VAL A 180 -12.14 -3.24 -5.60
N GLN A 181 -13.13 -2.34 -5.66
CA GLN A 181 -14.42 -2.60 -5.05
C GLN A 181 -15.07 -3.83 -5.72
N ALA A 182 -15.48 -4.80 -4.91
CA ALA A 182 -16.28 -5.90 -5.42
C ALA A 182 -17.66 -5.32 -5.80
N ILE A 183 -17.97 -5.35 -7.09
CA ILE A 183 -19.32 -4.98 -7.56
C ILE A 183 -20.21 -6.17 -7.21
N GLU A 184 -20.90 -6.12 -6.06
CA GLU A 184 -22.07 -6.98 -5.87
C GLU A 184 -23.00 -6.73 -7.06
N GLY A 185 -23.46 -7.82 -7.69
CA GLY A 185 -24.30 -7.81 -8.89
C GLY A 185 -25.69 -7.22 -8.65
N ASN A 186 -25.77 -5.97 -8.21
CA ASN A 186 -26.96 -5.16 -8.34
C ASN A 186 -27.03 -4.70 -9.79
N GLU A 187 -28.07 -5.19 -10.47
CA GLU A 187 -28.52 -4.73 -11.77
C GLU A 187 -28.32 -3.21 -11.89
N LEU A 188 -27.61 -2.78 -12.93
CA LEU A 188 -27.57 -1.38 -13.31
C LEU A 188 -29.02 -0.86 -13.36
N PRO A 189 -29.41 0.14 -12.53
CA PRO A 189 -30.75 0.71 -12.62
C PRO A 189 -30.88 1.39 -13.97
N GLY A 190 -31.46 0.71 -14.96
CA GLY A 190 -31.74 1.29 -16.27
C GLY A 190 -31.63 0.38 -17.50
N VAL A 191 -31.11 -0.83 -17.41
CA VAL A 191 -31.15 -1.74 -18.58
C VAL A 191 -32.47 -2.52 -18.57
N SER A 192 -33.52 -1.87 -19.07
CA SER A 192 -34.73 -2.56 -19.48
C SER A 192 -34.40 -3.45 -20.69
N THR A 193 -34.14 -4.74 -20.45
CA THR A 193 -34.23 -5.75 -21.49
C THR A 193 -35.70 -6.01 -21.79
N ARG A 194 -36.29 -5.16 -22.64
CA ARG A 194 -37.48 -5.55 -23.41
C ARG A 194 -37.05 -6.55 -24.49
N GLY A 195 -37.45 -7.80 -24.30
CA GLY A 195 -37.50 -8.86 -25.32
C GLY A 195 -38.72 -9.71 -25.05
#